data_AF-A0A3C2E701-F1
#
_entry.id   AF-A0A3C2E701-F1
#
_cell.length_a   1.000
_cell.length_b   1.000
_cell.length_c   1.000
_cell.angle_alpha   90.00
_cell.angle_beta   90.00
_cell.angle_gamma   90.00
#
_symmetry.space_group_name_H-M   'P 1'
#
loop_
_entity.id
_entity.type
_entity.pdbx_description
1 polymer ?
#
loop_
_entity_poly.entity_id
_entity_poly.type
_entity_poly.pdbx_seq_one_letter_code
_entity_poly.pdbx_strand_id
1 'polypeptide(L)' 'MNPHLVLRVVSKLLIPIIVIFGFYVHFHGDYSPGGGFQAGVIIAAAVVLYALIFGMDAAREAVPIW' A
#
# COMPACT_ATOMS: atom_id res chain seq x y z
N MET A 1 7.46 -26.31 -2.63
CA MET A 1 6.82 -25.32 -1.73
C MET A 1 7.05 -23.95 -2.34
N ASN A 2 6.01 -23.11 -2.47
CA ASN A 2 6.18 -21.78 -3.03
C ASN A 2 6.86 -20.90 -1.96
N PRO A 3 8.12 -20.47 -2.13
CA PRO A 3 8.95 -19.90 -1.05
C PRO A 3 8.37 -18.61 -0.45
N HIS A 4 7.41 -17.97 -1.12
CA HIS A 4 6.82 -16.71 -0.72
C HIS A 4 5.36 -16.81 -0.24
N LEU A 5 4.85 -18.01 0.08
CA LEU A 5 3.45 -18.20 0.48
C LEU A 5 3.06 -17.34 1.68
N VAL A 6 3.89 -17.31 2.73
CA VAL A 6 3.65 -16.50 3.93
C VAL A 6 3.59 -15.01 3.58
N LEU A 7 4.56 -14.53 2.79
CA LEU A 7 4.63 -13.15 2.36
C LEU A 7 3.37 -12.75 1.58
N ARG A 8 2.92 -13.62 0.68
CA ARG A 8 1.71 -13.40 -0.14
C ARG A 8 0.44 -13.27 0.70
N VAL A 9 0.28 -14.12 1.72
CA VAL A 9 -0.89 -14.09 2.61
C VAL A 9 -0.86 -12.85 3.51
N VAL A 10 0.29 -12.58 4.14
CA VAL A 10 0.45 -11.45 5.07
C VAL A 10 0.32 -10.12 4.35
N SER A 11 0.95 -9.95 3.19
CA SER A 11 0.83 -8.71 2.41
C SER A 11 -0.61 -8.45 1.95
N LYS A 12 -1.38 -9.48 1.60
CA LYS A 12 -2.80 -9.32 1.24
C LYS A 12 -3.63 -8.77 2.40
N LEU A 13 -3.27 -9.08 3.65
CA LEU A 13 -3.90 -8.52 4.85
C LEU A 13 -3.39 -7.11 5.19
N LEU A 14 -2.08 -6.86 5.01
CA LEU A 14 -1.46 -5.59 5.39
C LEU A 14 -1.79 -4.44 4.43
N ILE A 15 -1.87 -4.69 3.12
CA ILE A 15 -2.14 -3.66 2.12
C ILE A 15 -3.38 -2.81 2.45
N PRO A 16 -4.57 -3.38 2.73
CA PRO A 16 -5.73 -2.57 3.10
C PRO A 16 -5.52 -1.78 4.40
N ILE A 17 -4.78 -2.33 5.38
CA ILE A 17 -4.46 -1.64 6.63
C ILE A 17 -3.55 -0.43 6.36
N ILE A 18 -2.52 -0.59 5.52
CA ILE A 18 -1.62 0.50 5.13
C ILE A 18 -2.38 1.62 4.42
N VAL A 19 -3.31 1.27 3.52
CA VAL A 19 -4.14 2.25 2.80
C VAL A 19 -5.07 3.00 3.75
N ILE A 20 -5.75 2.29 4.67
CA ILE A 20 -6.58 2.91 5.71
C ILE A 20 -5.75 3.85 6.57
N PHE A 21 -4.53 3.44 6.94
CA PHE A 21 -3.63 4.30 7.71
C PHE A 21 -3.19 5.53 6.91
N GLY A 22 -2.91 5.40 5.62
CA GLY A 22 -2.65 6.54 4.73
C GLY A 22 -3.81 7.53 4.69
N PHE A 23 -5.05 7.04 4.61
CA PHE A 23 -6.23 7.89 4.70
C PHE A 23 -6.41 8.54 6.07
N TYR A 24 -6.13 7.82 7.16
CA TYR A 24 -6.10 8.41 8.50
C TYR A 24 -5.12 9.58 8.54
N VAL A 25 -3.87 9.39 8.10
CA VAL A 25 -2.84 10.45 8.07
C VAL A 25 -3.23 11.62 7.17
N HIS A 26 -3.93 11.36 6.06
CA HIS A 26 -4.43 12.42 5.19
C HIS A 26 -5.51 13.25 5.88
N PHE A 27 -6.55 12.62 6.42
CA PHE A 27 -7.70 13.30 7.02
C PHE A 27 -7.42 13.87 8.42
N HIS A 28 -6.35 13.44 9.08
CA HIS A 28 -5.96 13.91 10.42
C HIS A 28 -4.75 14.86 10.38
N GLY A 29 -4.33 15.30 9.19
CA GLY A 29 -3.16 16.15 9.02
C GLY A 29 -3.27 17.55 9.65
N ASP A 30 -4.48 18.04 9.91
CA ASP A 30 -4.72 19.39 10.47
C ASP A 30 -4.48 19.46 11.99
N TYR A 31 -4.58 18.33 12.69
CA TYR A 31 -4.51 18.25 14.16
C TYR A 31 -3.51 17.20 14.67
N SER A 32 -2.82 16.49 13.78
CA SER A 32 -1.75 15.56 14.11
C SER A 32 -0.58 15.68 13.12
N PRO A 33 0.65 15.29 13.50
CA PRO A 33 1.78 15.29 12.57
C PRO A 33 1.49 14.40 11.36
N GLY A 34 1.59 14.97 10.16
CA GLY A 34 1.22 14.26 8.93
C GLY A 34 0.96 15.23 7.78
N GLY A 35 -0.03 14.87 6.96
CA GLY A 35 -0.43 15.65 5.80
C GLY A 35 -0.45 14.84 4.50
N GLY A 36 -0.78 15.54 3.41
CA GLY A 36 -1.00 14.90 2.10
C GLY A 36 0.23 14.21 1.53
N PHE A 37 1.43 14.78 1.71
CA PHE A 37 2.66 14.19 1.18
C PHE A 37 2.99 12.86 1.87
N GLN A 38 2.99 12.84 3.21
CA GLN A 38 3.27 11.64 4.00
C GLN A 38 2.21 10.56 3.76
N ALA A 39 0.93 10.93 3.71
CA ALA A 39 -0.16 10.02 3.35
C ALA A 39 0.04 9.42 1.94
N GLY A 40 0.44 10.24 0.97
CA GLY A 40 0.76 9.79 -0.38
C GLY A 40 1.89 8.77 -0.41
N VAL A 41 2.97 9.00 0.34
CA VAL A 41 4.09 8.06 0.46
C VAL A 41 3.66 6.74 1.10
N ILE A 42 2.81 6.77 2.14
CA ILE A 42 2.27 5.56 2.78
C ILE A 42 1.43 4.74 1.79
N ILE A 43 0.54 5.39 1.04
CA ILE A 43 -0.29 4.71 0.04
C ILE A 43 0.58 4.17 -1.10
N ALA A 44 1.57 4.94 -1.58
CA ALA A 44 2.53 4.49 -2.58
C ALA A 44 3.32 3.26 -2.11
N ALA A 45 3.70 3.19 -0.84
CA ALA A 45 4.37 2.02 -0.27
C ALA A 45 3.48 0.75 -0.32
N ALA A 46 2.15 0.88 -0.20
CA ALA A 46 1.24 -0.25 -0.38
C ALA A 46 1.24 -0.76 -1.84
N VAL A 47 1.30 0.15 -2.82
CA VAL A 47 1.42 -0.21 -4.24
C VAL A 47 2.77 -0.87 -4.53
N VAL A 48 3.87 -0.33 -4.01
CA VAL A 48 5.21 -0.93 -4.13
C VAL A 48 5.24 -2.33 -3.50
N LEU A 49 4.66 -2.50 -2.31
CA LEU A 49 4.54 -3.80 -1.65
C LEU A 49 3.74 -4.78 -2.53
N TYR A 50 2.64 -4.36 -3.13
CA TYR A 50 1.87 -5.20 -4.04
C TYR A 50 2.71 -5.65 -5.25
N ALA A 51 3.45 -4.72 -5.88
CA ALA A 51 4.33 -5.03 -7.01
C ALA A 51 5.45 -6.01 -6.65
N LEU A 52 6.06 -5.87 -5.47
CA LEU A 52 7.13 -6.78 -4.99
C LEU A 52 6.63 -8.22 -4.76
N ILE A 53 5.37 -8.39 -4.38
CA ILE A 53 4.80 -9.68 -3.96
C ILE A 53 4.04 -10.39 -5.09
N PHE A 54 3.36 -9.62 -5.94
CA PHE A 54 2.48 -10.14 -6.99
C PHE A 54 3.02 -9.90 -8.40
N GLY A 55 4.10 -9.11 -8.54
CA GLY A 55 4.73 -8.79 -9.81
C GLY A 55 4.24 -7.49 -10.43
N MET A 56 5.01 -6.97 -11.38
CA MET A 56 4.74 -5.69 -12.04
C MET A 56 3.48 -5.71 -12.90
N ASP A 57 3.18 -6.83 -13.57
CA ASP A 57 1.99 -6.95 -14.43
C ASP A 57 0.72 -6.87 -13.60
N ALA A 58 0.64 -7.64 -12.51
CA ALA A 58 -0.48 -7.58 -11.57
C ALA A 58 -0.63 -6.18 -10.95
N ALA A 59 0.48 -5.51 -10.61
CA ALA A 59 0.43 -4.17 -10.05
C ALA A 59 -0.11 -3.12 -11.03
N ARG A 60 0.27 -3.21 -12.32
CA ARG A 60 -0.25 -2.34 -13.38
C ARG A 60 -1.73 -2.59 -13.66
N GLU A 61 -2.19 -3.83 -13.54
CA GLU A 61 -3.61 -4.17 -13.65
C GLU A 61 -4.41 -3.62 -12.45
N ALA A 62 -3.88 -3.76 -11.24
CA ALA A 62 -4.53 -3.29 -10.01
C ALA A 62 -4.55 -1.76 -9.89
N VAL A 63 -3.51 -1.07 -10.38
CA VAL A 63 -3.36 0.39 -10.36
C VAL A 63 -2.95 0.86 -11.76
N PRO A 64 -3.92 0.99 -12.69
CA PRO A 64 -3.64 1.40 -14.05
C PRO A 64 -3.18 2.87 -14.09
N ILE A 65 -2.14 3.12 -14.89
CA ILE A 65 -1.77 4.47 -15.29
C ILE A 65 -2.73 4.84 -16.42
N TRP A 66 -3.47 5.93 -16.23
CA TRP A 66 -4.46 6.43 -17.19
C TRP A 66 -3.87 6.68 -18.60
#